data_AF-A0A3M2U6D2-F1
#
_entry.id   AF-A0A3M2U6D2-F1
#
_cell.length_a   1.000
_cell.length_b   1.000
_cell.length_c   1.000
_cell.angle_alpha   90.00
_cell.angle_beta   90.00
_cell.angle_gamma   90.00
#
_symmetry.space_group_name_H-M   'P 1'
#
loop_
_entity.id
_entity.type
_entity.pdbx_description
1 polymer ?
#
loop_
_entity_poly.entity_id
_entity_poly.type
_entity_poly.pdbx_seq_one_letter_code
_entity_poly.pdbx_strand_id
1 'polypeptide(L)'
;MMVVPNPLERCMTPALDLLKKNRAEHRIHSYEHDPKAASYGLEAAEKLGLDAARVFKTLLASTEKGELLVAVVPVVGTLDLKALAN
;
A
#
# COMPACT_ATOMS: atom_id res chain seq x y z
N MET A 1 -30.94 -3.86 21.35
CA MET A 1 -30.16 -2.70 20.86
C MET A 1 -29.05 -3.24 19.97
N MET A 2 -29.25 -3.26 18.66
CA MET A 2 -28.26 -3.74 17.70
C MET A 2 -27.25 -2.61 17.53
N VAL A 3 -26.03 -2.77 18.07
CA VAL A 3 -24.94 -1.80 17.86
C VAL A 3 -24.61 -1.87 16.37
N VAL A 4 -25.00 -0.84 15.63
CA VAL A 4 -24.57 -0.67 14.24
C VAL A 4 -23.09 -0.25 14.32
N PRO A 5 -22.13 -1.06 13.85
CA PRO A 5 -20.73 -0.68 13.90
C PRO A 5 -20.50 0.58 13.06
N ASN A 6 -19.64 1.47 13.56
CA ASN A 6 -19.28 2.72 12.88
C ASN A 6 -18.76 2.38 11.46
N PRO A 7 -19.14 3.08 10.38
CA PRO A 7 -18.67 2.77 9.02
C PRO A 7 -17.14 2.71 8.87
N LEU A 8 -16.40 3.38 9.74
CA LEU A 8 -14.93 3.36 9.81
C LEU A 8 -14.34 2.08 10.44
N GLU A 9 -15.14 1.22 11.07
CA GLU A 9 -14.70 -0.06 11.65
C GLU A 9 -14.70 -1.22 10.64
N ARG A 10 -15.23 -1.04 9.43
CA ARG A 10 -15.49 -2.14 8.47
C ARG A 10 -14.32 -2.55 7.57
N CYS A 11 -13.11 -2.05 7.78
CA CYS A 11 -11.96 -2.54 7.04
C CYS A 11 -10.72 -2.61 7.93
N MET A 12 -10.74 -3.49 8.91
CA MET A 12 -9.51 -3.90 9.60
C MET A 12 -8.71 -4.80 8.66
N THR A 13 -7.88 -4.18 7.85
CA THR A 13 -6.89 -4.91 7.07
C THR A 13 -5.78 -5.39 8.03
N PRO A 14 -5.13 -6.53 7.75
CA PRO A 14 -4.01 -7.01 8.57
C PRO A 14 -2.91 -5.95 8.80
N ALA A 15 -2.72 -5.05 7.84
CA ALA A 15 -1.78 -3.93 7.96
C ALA A 15 -2.19 -2.93 9.06
N LEU A 16 -3.46 -2.51 9.09
CA LEU A 16 -3.95 -1.57 10.12
C LEU A 16 -3.94 -2.20 11.52
N ASP A 17 -4.26 -3.48 11.62
CA ASP A 17 -4.21 -4.20 12.90
C ASP A 17 -2.79 -4.30 13.44
N LEU A 18 -1.82 -4.56 12.56
CA LEU A 18 -0.40 -4.59 12.95
C LEU A 18 0.08 -3.22 13.45
N LEU A 19 -0.30 -2.12 12.79
CA LEU A 19 0.06 -0.76 13.21
C LEU A 19 -0.54 -0.42 14.59
N LYS A 20 -1.83 -0.73 14.80
CA LYS A 20 -2.51 -0.55 16.09
C LYS A 20 -1.84 -1.36 17.19
N LYS A 21 -1.54 -2.64 16.95
CA LYS A 21 -0.88 -3.54 17.91
C LYS A 21 0.47 -2.98 18.37
N ASN A 22 1.22 -2.39 17.45
CA ASN A 22 2.54 -1.82 17.74
C ASN A 22 2.50 -0.33 18.15
N ARG A 23 1.31 0.28 18.23
CA ARG A 23 1.12 1.72 18.52
C ARG A 23 1.97 2.62 17.61
N ALA A 24 2.13 2.21 16.36
CA ALA A 24 2.81 3.02 15.36
C ALA A 24 1.91 4.20 14.96
N GLU A 25 2.44 5.42 14.99
CA GLU A 25 1.71 6.59 14.51
C GLU A 25 1.42 6.44 13.01
N HIS A 26 0.16 6.59 12.63
CA HIS A 26 -0.27 6.48 11.24
C HIS A 26 -1.55 7.28 10.99
N ARG A 27 -1.78 7.61 9.72
CA ARG A 27 -3.01 8.23 9.23
C ARG A 27 -3.56 7.41 8.06
N ILE A 28 -4.86 7.18 8.07
CA ILE A 28 -5.55 6.53 6.95
C ILE A 28 -5.92 7.60 5.92
N HIS A 29 -5.52 7.36 4.67
CA HIS A 29 -5.89 8.18 3.52
C HIS A 29 -6.80 7.35 2.61
N SER A 30 -8.09 7.71 2.56
CA SER A 30 -9.09 7.01 1.76
C SER A 30 -9.41 7.81 0.50
N TYR A 31 -9.55 7.13 -0.64
CA TYR A 31 -10.00 7.70 -1.90
C TYR A 31 -10.91 6.69 -2.61
N GLU A 32 -11.78 7.17 -3.50
CA GLU A 32 -12.58 6.29 -4.36
C GLU A 32 -11.72 5.78 -5.51
N HIS A 33 -11.59 4.45 -5.67
CA HIS A 33 -10.84 3.84 -6.77
C HIS A 33 -11.73 3.67 -8.01
N ASP A 34 -11.24 4.06 -9.18
CA ASP A 34 -11.85 3.71 -10.47
C ASP A 34 -11.31 2.34 -10.93
N PRO A 35 -12.15 1.30 -11.09
CA PRO A 35 -11.70 -0.01 -11.57
C PRO A 35 -11.00 -0.01 -12.93
N LYS A 36 -11.14 1.07 -13.71
CA LYS A 36 -10.48 1.25 -15.01
C LYS A 36 -9.08 1.88 -14.90
N ALA A 37 -8.67 2.32 -13.71
CA ALA A 37 -7.38 2.97 -13.51
C ALA A 37 -6.23 2.00 -13.81
N ALA A 38 -5.26 2.46 -14.61
CA ALA A 38 -4.12 1.64 -15.03
C ALA A 38 -3.08 1.42 -13.92
N SER A 39 -3.10 2.25 -12.87
CA SER A 39 -2.15 2.18 -11.75
C SER A 39 -2.80 2.71 -10.46
N TYR A 40 -3.04 1.81 -9.51
CA TYR A 40 -3.52 2.13 -8.17
C TYR A 40 -2.66 3.21 -7.47
N GLY A 41 -1.35 3.15 -7.66
CA GLY A 41 -0.42 4.04 -6.97
C GLY A 41 -0.43 5.48 -7.48
N LEU A 42 -0.48 5.65 -8.80
CA LEU A 42 -0.53 6.99 -9.41
C LEU A 42 -1.91 7.62 -9.18
N GLU A 43 -2.98 6.83 -9.31
CA GLU A 43 -4.33 7.29 -9.00
C GLU A 43 -4.46 7.75 -7.55
N ALA A 44 -3.89 7.00 -6.59
CA ALA A 44 -3.87 7.42 -5.19
C ALA A 44 -3.17 8.76 -5.00
N ALA A 45 -2.02 8.97 -5.66
CA ALA A 45 -1.29 10.23 -5.59
C ALA A 45 -2.15 11.41 -6.11
N GLU A 46 -2.78 11.24 -7.27
CA GLU A 46 -3.64 12.26 -7.89
C GLU A 46 -4.86 12.58 -7.01
N LYS A 47 -5.63 11.56 -6.62
CA LYS A 47 -6.89 11.73 -5.87
C LYS A 47 -6.68 12.28 -4.45
N LEU A 48 -5.53 12.01 -3.86
CA LEU A 48 -5.17 12.49 -2.52
C LEU A 48 -4.33 13.78 -2.54
N GLY A 49 -3.96 14.30 -3.73
CA GLY A 49 -3.11 15.48 -3.87
C GLY A 49 -1.72 15.31 -3.27
N LEU A 50 -1.15 14.10 -3.36
CA LEU A 50 0.16 13.77 -2.82
C LEU A 50 1.22 13.81 -3.92
N ASP A 51 2.46 14.14 -3.53
CA ASP A 51 3.62 13.94 -4.40
C ASP A 51 3.79 12.45 -4.69
N ALA A 52 3.77 12.07 -5.97
CA ALA A 52 3.88 10.69 -6.41
C ALA A 52 5.24 10.06 -6.06
N ALA A 53 6.29 10.84 -5.80
CA ALA A 53 7.54 10.32 -5.26
C ALA A 53 7.42 9.84 -3.79
N ARG A 54 6.38 10.29 -3.07
CA ARG A 54 6.08 9.93 -1.68
C ARG A 54 4.97 8.87 -1.55
N VAL A 55 4.41 8.43 -2.67
CA VAL A 55 3.49 7.29 -2.72
C VAL A 55 4.29 6.07 -3.18
N PHE A 56 4.12 4.95 -2.49
CA PHE A 56 4.91 3.74 -2.73
C PHE A 56 4.03 2.59 -3.17
N LYS A 57 4.57 1.72 -4.03
CA LYS A 57 4.01 0.41 -4.38
C LYS A 57 4.86 -0.69 -3.74
N THR A 58 4.18 -1.75 -3.32
CA THR A 58 4.82 -2.95 -2.78
C THR A 58 4.80 -4.03 -3.85
N LEU A 59 5.96 -4.58 -4.18
CA LEU A 59 6.15 -5.61 -5.19
C LEU A 59 6.75 -6.87 -4.55
N LEU A 60 6.27 -8.02 -4.99
CA LEU A 60 6.87 -9.32 -4.66
C LEU A 60 7.73 -9.77 -5.84
N ALA A 61 8.94 -10.25 -5.53
CA ALA A 61 9.82 -10.89 -6.48
C ALA A 61 10.23 -12.27 -5.94
N SER A 62 10.57 -13.20 -6.84
CA SER A 62 11.13 -14.50 -6.47
C SER A 62 12.56 -14.60 -6.98
N THR A 63 13.47 -15.14 -6.17
CA THR A 63 14.78 -15.57 -6.64
C THR A 63 14.67 -16.87 -7.44
N GLU A 64 15.75 -17.25 -8.13
CA GLU A 64 15.85 -18.55 -8.81
C GLU A 64 15.72 -19.74 -7.84
N LYS A 65 16.06 -19.53 -6.56
CA LYS A 65 15.93 -20.54 -5.50
C LYS A 65 14.52 -20.59 -4.90
N GLY A 66 13.59 -19.76 -5.38
CA GLY A 66 12.21 -19.70 -4.90
C GLY A 66 12.01 -18.84 -3.65
N GLU A 67 13.01 -18.04 -3.25
CA GLU A 67 12.88 -17.14 -2.10
C GLU A 67 12.09 -15.89 -2.49
N LEU A 68 11.09 -15.53 -1.68
CA LEU A 68 10.28 -14.35 -1.91
C LEU A 68 10.91 -13.11 -1.27
N LEU A 69 11.06 -12.07 -2.09
CA LEU A 69 11.55 -10.76 -1.71
C LEU A 69 10.40 -9.76 -1.80
N VAL A 70 10.35 -8.83 -0.84
CA VAL A 70 9.39 -7.72 -0.84
C VAL A 70 10.16 -6.43 -1.11
N ALA A 71 9.78 -5.71 -2.16
CA ALA A 71 10.34 -4.42 -2.50
C ALA A 71 9.30 -3.31 -2.35
N VAL A 72 9.69 -2.22 -1.67
CA VAL A 72 8.87 -1.02 -1.53
C VAL A 72 9.53 0.10 -2.32
N VAL A 73 8.89 0.55 -3.41
CA VAL A 73 9.45 1.52 -4.34
C VAL A 73 8.47 2.66 -4.62
N PRO A 74 8.93 3.88 -4.93
CA PRO A 74 8.04 4.96 -5.35
C PRO A 74 7.18 4.56 -6.55
N VAL A 75 5.94 5.03 -6.61
CA VAL A 75 5.00 4.65 -7.69
C VAL A 75 5.48 5.12 -9.06
N VAL A 76 6.21 6.24 -9.09
CA VAL A 76 6.86 6.82 -10.28
C VAL A 76 8.11 6.05 -10.72
N GLY A 77 8.66 5.19 -9.86
CA GLY A 77 9.87 4.42 -10.14
C GLY A 77 9.57 3.00 -10.65
N THR A 78 10.62 2.33 -11.12
CA THR A 78 10.61 0.90 -11.46
C THR A 78 11.58 0.16 -10.54
N LEU A 79 11.26 -1.09 -10.22
CA LEU A 79 12.12 -1.94 -9.42
C LEU A 79 13.38 -2.36 -10.23
N ASP A 80 14.55 -2.06 -9.71
CA ASP A 80 15.81 -2.59 -10.21
C ASP A 80 16.06 -3.99 -9.61
N LEU A 81 15.90 -5.02 -10.42
CA LEU A 81 16.06 -6.41 -10.00
C LEU A 81 17.52 -6.77 -9.69
N LYS A 82 18.50 -6.09 -10.30
CA LYS A 82 19.91 -6.33 -9.98
C LYS A 82 20.24 -5.78 -8.60
N ALA A 83 19.75 -4.58 -8.28
CA ALA A 83 19.90 -4.00 -6.95
C ALA A 83 19.18 -4.82 -5.87
N LEU A 84 18.05 -5.46 -6.22
CA LEU A 84 17.29 -6.30 -5.29
C LEU A 84 17.94 -7.65 -4.99
N ALA A 85 18.68 -8.24 -5.95
CA ALA A 85 19.26 -9.58 -5.85
C ALA A 85 20.68 -9.62 -5.23
N ASN A 86 21.16 -8.47 -4.72
CA ASN A 86 22.56 -8.27 -4.36
C ASN A 86 22.93 -8.76 -2.95
#